data_AF-A0A2A5HX41-F1
#
_entry.id   AF-A0A2A5HX41-F1
#
_cell.length_a   1.000
_cell.length_b   1.000
_cell.length_c   1.000
_cell.angle_alpha   90.00
_cell.angle_beta   90.00
_cell.angle_gamma   90.00
#
_symmetry.space_group_name_H-M   'P 1'
#
loop_
_entity.id
_entity.type
_entity.pdbx_description
1 polymer ?
#
loop_
_entity_poly.entity_id
_entity_poly.type
_entity_poly.pdbx_seq_one_letter_code
_entity_poly.pdbx_strand_id
1 'polypeptide(L)'
;MVMMTFVKTGKGAGSRVTGKLKWGAGEYEVVTGGYGKGAIPDGTYDIERYDAVVGDKSTMKSGFVNPASGRGWFLPLTPKFTTTRHGFGIHPDGNLPGTKGCVGLQGADMKKFWDKWLKTAMAARPASLVVSTKI
;
A
#
# COMPACT_ATOMS: atom_id res chain seq x y z
N MET A 1 15.32 0.10 -13.35
CA MET A 1 14.06 0.59 -12.76
C MET A 1 14.05 0.28 -11.27
N VAL A 2 13.55 1.18 -10.44
CA VAL A 2 13.44 0.95 -8.98
C VAL A 2 12.19 0.11 -8.71
N MET A 3 12.32 -0.92 -7.88
CA MET A 3 11.25 -1.87 -7.56
C MET A 3 11.00 -1.91 -6.05
N MET A 4 9.74 -2.12 -5.68
CA MET A 4 9.32 -2.41 -4.31
C MET A 4 8.98 -3.88 -4.13
N THR A 5 9.11 -4.38 -2.91
CA THR A 5 8.74 -5.75 -2.58
C THR A 5 7.86 -5.76 -1.35
N PHE A 6 6.69 -6.39 -1.44
CA PHE A 6 5.84 -6.69 -0.30
C PHE A 6 5.92 -8.19 -0.02
N VAL A 7 6.41 -8.54 1.15
CA VAL A 7 6.41 -9.92 1.65
C VAL A 7 5.37 -10.03 2.75
N LYS A 8 4.37 -10.87 2.54
CA LYS A 8 3.39 -11.26 3.56
C LYS A 8 4.03 -12.29 4.50
N THR A 9 4.04 -11.98 5.79
CA THR A 9 4.79 -12.76 6.80
C THR A 9 3.92 -13.24 7.96
N GLY A 10 2.68 -12.78 8.08
CA GLY A 10 1.81 -13.20 9.18
C GLY A 10 0.33 -13.14 8.82
N LYS A 11 -0.46 -14.03 9.42
CA LYS A 11 -1.92 -13.98 9.38
C LYS A 11 -2.41 -13.15 10.57
N GLY A 12 -3.23 -12.15 10.29
CA GLY A 12 -3.98 -11.41 11.31
C GLY A 12 -5.33 -12.07 11.58
N ALA A 13 -6.19 -11.38 12.33
CA ALA A 13 -7.57 -11.84 12.54
C ALA A 13 -8.35 -11.90 11.21
N GLY A 14 -9.09 -12.99 10.99
CA GLY A 14 -9.88 -13.21 9.79
C GLY A 14 -9.03 -13.36 8.52
N SER A 15 -9.36 -12.61 7.47
CA SER A 15 -8.62 -12.61 6.19
C SER A 15 -7.51 -11.57 6.11
N ARG A 16 -7.14 -10.94 7.25
CA ARG A 16 -6.03 -9.98 7.31
C ARG A 16 -4.71 -10.70 7.20
N VAL A 17 -3.80 -10.10 6.44
CA VAL A 17 -2.43 -10.54 6.31
C VAL A 17 -1.53 -9.35 6.57
N THR A 18 -0.54 -9.54 7.41
CA THR A 18 0.48 -8.55 7.72
C THR A 18 1.77 -8.88 6.98
N GLY A 19 2.60 -7.88 6.78
CA GLY A 19 3.94 -8.10 6.28
C GLY A 19 4.76 -6.83 6.17
N LYS A 20 5.88 -6.96 5.44
CA LYS A 20 6.85 -5.90 5.27
C LYS A 20 6.92 -5.48 3.82
N LEU A 21 6.72 -4.20 3.59
CA LEU A 21 6.97 -3.53 2.33
C LEU A 21 8.38 -2.96 2.35
N LYS A 22 9.17 -3.25 1.32
CA LYS A 22 10.54 -2.77 1.16
C LYS A 22 10.62 -1.83 -0.03
N TRP A 23 11.31 -0.71 0.18
CA TRP A 23 11.68 0.25 -0.85
C TRP A 23 13.11 0.73 -0.60
N GLY A 24 14.08 0.21 -1.36
CA GLY A 24 15.51 0.41 -1.07
C GLY A 24 15.85 -0.07 0.34
N ALA A 25 16.57 0.74 1.13
CA ALA A 25 16.84 0.46 2.55
C ALA A 25 15.63 0.71 3.49
N GLY A 26 14.51 1.20 2.97
CA GLY A 26 13.31 1.47 3.77
C GLY A 26 12.47 0.20 3.92
N GLU A 27 12.13 -0.14 5.16
CA GLU A 27 11.13 -1.15 5.49
C GLU A 27 9.93 -0.51 6.19
N TYR A 28 8.74 -1.01 5.86
CA TYR A 28 7.46 -0.48 6.31
C TYR A 28 6.49 -1.60 6.65
N GLU A 29 5.77 -1.43 7.75
CA GLU A 29 4.69 -2.32 8.15
C GLU A 29 3.43 -2.07 7.34
N VAL A 30 2.92 -3.15 6.75
CA VAL A 30 1.71 -3.10 5.93
C VAL A 30 0.75 -4.22 6.31
N VAL A 31 -0.53 -3.91 6.13
CA VAL A 31 -1.65 -4.83 6.24
C VAL A 31 -2.34 -4.90 4.89
N THR A 32 -2.83 -6.08 4.55
CA THR A 32 -3.73 -6.28 3.42
C THR A 32 -4.86 -7.23 3.80
N GLY A 33 -6.01 -7.10 3.17
CA GLY A 33 -7.18 -7.94 3.46
C GLY A 33 -7.85 -7.60 4.79
N GLY A 34 -8.73 -8.48 5.28
CA GLY A 34 -9.63 -8.21 6.40
C GLY A 34 -11.03 -7.78 6.01
N TYR A 35 -11.21 -7.38 4.74
CA TYR A 35 -12.51 -7.06 4.16
C TYR A 35 -12.57 -7.54 2.71
N GLY A 36 -13.78 -7.70 2.17
CA GLY A 36 -14.00 -8.06 0.76
C GLY A 36 -13.35 -9.40 0.38
N LYS A 37 -12.67 -9.44 -0.78
CA LYS A 37 -12.04 -10.65 -1.34
C LYS A 37 -10.70 -11.04 -0.69
N GLY A 38 -10.40 -10.53 0.50
CA GLY A 38 -9.17 -10.84 1.25
C GLY A 38 -7.93 -10.07 0.77
N ALA A 39 -6.76 -10.55 1.19
CA ALA A 39 -5.45 -9.97 0.90
C ALA A 39 -5.21 -9.71 -0.59
N ILE A 40 -4.36 -8.74 -0.90
CA ILE A 40 -3.87 -8.50 -2.27
C ILE A 40 -3.27 -9.80 -2.84
N PRO A 41 -3.58 -10.23 -4.07
CA PRO A 41 -2.98 -11.44 -4.64
C PRO A 41 -1.45 -11.33 -4.79
N ASP A 42 -0.77 -12.47 -4.81
CA ASP A 42 0.65 -12.51 -5.18
C ASP A 42 0.84 -12.22 -6.66
N GLY A 43 1.97 -11.61 -7.00
CA GLY A 43 2.28 -11.24 -8.38
C GLY A 43 2.99 -9.90 -8.48
N THR A 44 3.22 -9.48 -9.72
CA THR A 44 3.83 -8.18 -10.03
C THR A 44 2.73 -7.19 -10.36
N TYR A 45 2.87 -5.98 -9.83
CA TYR A 45 1.99 -4.83 -10.07
C TYR A 45 2.81 -3.67 -10.60
N ASP A 46 2.25 -2.91 -11.53
CA ASP A 46 2.75 -1.58 -11.89
C ASP A 46 2.26 -0.58 -10.85
N ILE A 47 3.14 0.35 -10.47
CA ILE A 47 2.83 1.47 -9.59
C ILE A 47 2.53 2.68 -10.48
N GLU A 48 1.28 3.14 -10.47
CA GLU A 48 0.83 4.29 -11.26
C GLU A 48 1.28 5.60 -10.61
N ARG A 49 2.60 5.84 -10.64
CA ARG A 49 3.26 6.95 -9.93
C ARG A 49 2.79 8.36 -10.36
N TYR A 50 2.23 8.48 -11.55
CA TYR A 50 1.67 9.72 -12.08
C TYR A 50 0.22 9.96 -11.66
N ASP A 51 -0.51 8.88 -11.31
CA ASP A 51 -1.91 8.92 -10.88
C ASP A 51 -2.05 8.86 -9.35
N ALA A 52 -1.00 9.27 -8.64
CA ALA A 52 -1.02 9.39 -7.20
C ALA A 52 -2.04 10.46 -6.77
N VAL A 53 -3.06 10.03 -6.03
CA VAL A 53 -4.09 10.94 -5.49
C VAL A 53 -3.67 11.42 -4.11
N VAL A 54 -3.81 12.72 -3.85
CA VAL A 54 -3.49 13.35 -2.56
C VAL A 54 -4.69 14.17 -2.09
N GLY A 55 -4.96 14.14 -0.80
CA GLY A 55 -6.05 14.89 -0.19
C GLY A 55 -5.95 14.91 1.33
N ASP A 56 -7.08 14.98 2.00
CA ASP A 56 -7.20 15.10 3.45
C ASP A 56 -8.53 14.52 3.94
N LYS A 57 -8.86 14.75 5.23
CA LYS A 57 -10.11 14.29 5.86
C LYS A 57 -11.39 14.81 5.18
N SER A 58 -11.33 15.93 4.45
CA SER A 58 -12.49 16.53 3.78
C SER A 58 -12.72 15.97 2.38
N THR A 59 -11.64 15.51 1.73
CA THR A 59 -11.64 15.07 0.32
C THR A 59 -11.48 13.57 0.15
N MET A 60 -11.02 12.85 1.18
CA MET A 60 -10.76 11.42 1.15
C MET A 60 -11.45 10.68 2.30
N LYS A 61 -11.85 9.43 2.06
CA LYS A 61 -12.40 8.56 3.11
C LYS A 61 -11.33 8.32 4.18
N SER A 62 -11.77 8.18 5.44
CA SER A 62 -10.89 8.02 6.61
C SER A 62 -9.87 6.87 6.48
N GLY A 63 -10.21 5.80 5.77
CA GLY A 63 -9.31 4.69 5.49
C GLY A 63 -8.12 5.01 4.56
N PHE A 64 -8.07 6.19 3.95
CA PHE A 64 -6.93 6.66 3.14
C PHE A 64 -6.18 7.82 3.79
N VAL A 65 -6.58 8.23 4.99
CA VAL A 65 -6.07 9.41 5.67
C VAL A 65 -5.26 8.99 6.88
N ASN A 66 -4.03 9.47 6.98
CA ASN A 66 -3.24 9.29 8.20
C ASN A 66 -3.91 10.09 9.33
N PRO A 67 -4.39 9.45 10.41
CA PRO A 67 -5.17 10.10 11.46
C PRO A 67 -4.35 11.14 12.23
N ALA A 68 -3.04 10.92 12.37
CA ALA A 68 -2.13 11.77 13.13
C ALA A 68 -1.79 13.07 12.40
N SER A 69 -1.75 13.07 11.07
CA SER A 69 -1.43 14.26 10.27
C SER A 69 -2.63 14.88 9.55
N GLY A 70 -3.74 14.14 9.43
CA GLY A 70 -4.89 14.53 8.62
C GLY A 70 -4.68 14.46 7.11
N ARG A 71 -3.49 14.04 6.65
CA ARG A 71 -3.16 13.96 5.22
C ARG A 71 -3.55 12.60 4.65
N GLY A 72 -4.23 12.61 3.51
CA GLY A 72 -4.62 11.42 2.77
C GLY A 72 -3.86 11.29 1.46
N TRP A 73 -3.65 10.05 1.05
CA TRP A 73 -3.06 9.73 -0.24
C TRP A 73 -3.37 8.30 -0.66
N PHE A 74 -3.36 8.07 -1.96
CA PHE A 74 -3.56 6.75 -2.57
C PHE A 74 -2.66 6.61 -3.80
N LEU A 75 -1.89 5.52 -3.85
CA LEU A 75 -1.05 5.16 -4.98
C LEU A 75 -1.67 3.96 -5.71
N PRO A 76 -2.24 4.13 -6.90
CA PRO A 76 -2.87 3.03 -7.62
C PRO A 76 -1.86 1.95 -8.03
N LEU A 77 -2.34 0.70 -8.02
CA LEU A 77 -1.59 -0.48 -8.44
C LEU A 77 -2.36 -1.23 -9.53
N THR A 78 -1.68 -1.53 -10.63
CA THR A 78 -2.24 -2.29 -11.75
C THR A 78 -1.60 -3.69 -11.80
N PRO A 79 -2.38 -4.79 -11.67
CA PRO A 79 -1.82 -6.13 -11.73
C PRO A 79 -1.28 -6.46 -13.13
N LYS A 80 -0.06 -7.01 -13.21
CA LYS A 80 0.56 -7.50 -14.46
C LYS A 80 0.30 -8.99 -14.72
N PHE A 81 -0.76 -9.52 -14.15
CA PHE A 81 -1.15 -10.93 -14.26
C PHE A 81 -2.67 -11.02 -14.39
N THR A 82 -3.15 -12.13 -14.93
CA THR A 82 -4.59 -12.32 -15.16
C THR A 82 -5.35 -12.39 -13.82
N THR A 83 -6.23 -11.42 -13.58
CA THR A 83 -7.12 -11.42 -12.42
C THR A 83 -8.37 -10.59 -12.69
N THR A 84 -9.47 -10.96 -12.03
CA THR A 84 -10.73 -10.20 -12.06
C THR A 84 -10.78 -9.10 -10.99
N ARG A 85 -9.77 -9.03 -10.11
CA ARG A 85 -9.68 -8.03 -9.05
C ARG A 85 -8.94 -6.78 -9.55
N HIS A 86 -9.46 -5.62 -9.19
CA HIS A 86 -8.94 -4.31 -9.59
C HIS A 86 -9.12 -3.29 -8.45
N GLY A 87 -8.65 -2.05 -8.65
CA GLY A 87 -8.74 -0.99 -7.66
C GLY A 87 -7.77 -1.17 -6.49
N PHE A 88 -6.63 -1.81 -6.73
CA PHE A 88 -5.58 -1.96 -5.74
C PHE A 88 -4.80 -0.66 -5.57
N GLY A 89 -4.22 -0.46 -4.38
CA GLY A 89 -3.33 0.66 -4.16
C GLY A 89 -2.57 0.58 -2.85
N ILE A 90 -1.58 1.45 -2.70
CA ILE A 90 -0.85 1.69 -1.44
C ILE A 90 -1.44 2.94 -0.80
N HIS A 91 -1.78 2.89 0.49
CA HIS A 91 -2.33 4.04 1.21
C HIS A 91 -2.10 3.93 2.73
N PRO A 92 -2.30 5.02 3.51
CA PRO A 92 -2.36 4.95 4.97
C PRO A 92 -3.51 4.06 5.42
N ASP A 93 -3.34 3.19 6.41
CA ASP A 93 -4.42 2.39 7.01
C ASP A 93 -5.02 3.11 8.24
N GLY A 94 -5.64 4.26 7.99
CA GLY A 94 -5.81 5.27 9.03
C GLY A 94 -6.76 4.94 10.18
N ASN A 95 -7.86 4.22 9.93
CA ASN A 95 -9.00 4.22 10.85
C ASN A 95 -9.63 2.84 11.10
N LEU A 96 -9.64 1.96 10.10
CA LEU A 96 -10.16 0.59 10.23
C LEU A 96 -9.08 -0.37 9.74
N PRO A 97 -8.50 -1.15 10.65
CA PRO A 97 -7.38 -2.00 10.28
C PRO A 97 -7.83 -3.06 9.25
N GLY A 98 -7.38 -2.96 8.01
CA GLY A 98 -7.72 -3.88 6.92
C GLY A 98 -8.19 -3.19 5.64
N THR A 99 -8.02 -3.90 4.53
CA THR A 99 -8.28 -3.37 3.19
C THR A 99 -9.13 -4.32 2.36
N LYS A 100 -9.78 -3.83 1.30
CA LYS A 100 -10.42 -4.68 0.28
C LYS A 100 -9.39 -5.31 -0.69
N GLY A 101 -8.16 -5.54 -0.20
CA GLY A 101 -7.02 -6.01 -0.99
C GLY A 101 -6.00 -4.92 -1.34
N CYS A 102 -6.08 -3.72 -0.77
CA CYS A 102 -5.03 -2.71 -0.87
C CYS A 102 -3.85 -3.05 0.07
N VAL A 103 -2.77 -2.27 -0.04
CA VAL A 103 -1.60 -2.31 0.85
C VAL A 103 -1.69 -1.11 1.80
N GLY A 104 -2.19 -1.36 3.01
CA GLY A 104 -2.40 -0.34 4.04
C GLY A 104 -1.18 -0.20 4.96
N LEU A 105 -0.48 0.93 4.91
CA LEU A 105 0.63 1.23 5.81
C LEU A 105 0.15 1.50 7.23
N GLN A 106 0.90 1.05 8.23
CA GLN A 106 0.54 1.16 9.64
C GLN A 106 1.29 2.29 10.36
N GLY A 107 0.71 2.81 11.44
CA GLY A 107 1.32 3.75 12.38
C GLY A 107 2.25 4.81 11.78
N ALA A 108 3.47 4.89 12.31
CA ALA A 108 4.49 5.86 11.88
C ALA A 108 4.98 5.63 10.44
N ASP A 109 4.85 4.40 9.92
CA ASP A 109 5.30 4.05 8.57
C ASP A 109 4.45 4.73 7.49
N MET A 110 3.19 5.08 7.79
CA MET A 110 2.36 5.91 6.91
C MET A 110 3.06 7.23 6.54
N LYS A 111 3.62 7.92 7.54
CA LYS A 111 4.31 9.21 7.35
C LYS A 111 5.70 8.99 6.74
N LYS A 112 6.47 8.03 7.27
CA LYS A 112 7.83 7.72 6.82
C LYS A 112 7.85 7.36 5.32
N PHE A 113 6.90 6.56 4.86
CA PHE A 113 6.78 6.18 3.46
C PHE A 113 6.46 7.39 2.59
N TRP A 114 5.45 8.17 2.98
CA TRP A 114 5.00 9.31 2.20
C TRP A 114 6.04 10.42 2.10
N ASP A 115 6.75 10.70 3.19
CA ASP A 115 7.85 11.67 3.18
C ASP A 115 8.97 11.23 2.21
N LYS A 116 9.29 9.93 2.19
CA LYS A 116 10.25 9.38 1.21
C LYS A 116 9.71 9.49 -0.22
N TRP A 117 8.42 9.22 -0.43
CA TRP A 117 7.75 9.36 -1.73
C TRP A 117 7.86 10.78 -2.28
N LEU A 118 7.56 11.78 -1.46
CA LEU A 118 7.64 13.19 -1.84
C LEU A 118 9.08 13.65 -2.09
N LYS A 119 10.05 13.19 -1.29
CA LYS A 119 11.47 13.53 -1.46
C LYS A 119 12.14 12.82 -2.64
N THR A 120 11.57 11.73 -3.12
CA THR A 120 12.14 10.99 -4.26
C THR A 120 11.65 11.60 -5.56
N ALA A 121 12.59 12.01 -6.41
CA ALA A 121 12.32 12.49 -7.76
C ALA A 121 11.49 11.47 -8.55
N MET A 122 10.57 11.95 -9.39
CA MET A 122 9.62 11.09 -10.12
C MET A 122 10.29 9.94 -10.90
N ALA A 123 11.43 10.22 -11.55
CA ALA A 123 12.20 9.22 -12.29
C ALA A 123 12.81 8.12 -11.41
N ALA A 124 13.09 8.43 -10.14
CA ALA A 124 13.66 7.52 -9.15
C ALA A 124 12.60 6.82 -8.27
N ARG A 125 11.31 7.19 -8.43
CA ARG A 125 10.21 6.50 -7.75
C ARG A 125 10.07 5.08 -8.31
N PRO A 126 9.72 4.12 -7.43
CA PRO A 126 9.51 2.75 -7.86
C PRO A 126 8.35 2.68 -8.85
N ALA A 127 8.56 1.93 -9.92
CA ALA A 127 7.57 1.75 -10.99
C ALA A 127 6.82 0.42 -10.86
N SER A 128 7.31 -0.49 -10.01
CA SER A 128 6.71 -1.81 -9.83
C SER A 128 6.75 -2.26 -8.37
N LEU A 129 5.78 -3.09 -8.02
CA LEU A 129 5.64 -3.78 -6.74
C LEU A 129 5.55 -5.29 -6.98
N VAL A 130 6.43 -6.05 -6.36
CA VAL A 130 6.32 -7.52 -6.31
C VAL A 130 5.72 -7.92 -4.98
N VAL A 131 4.59 -8.63 -5.01
CA VAL A 131 3.92 -9.20 -3.85
C VAL A 131 4.21 -10.69 -3.78
N SER A 132 4.63 -11.15 -2.61
CA SER A 132 4.88 -12.57 -2.33
C SER A 132 4.42 -12.98 -0.95
N THR A 133 4.08 -14.26 -0.81
CA THR A 133 3.70 -14.90 0.45
C THR A 133 4.83 -15.79 0.97
N LYS A 134 5.22 -15.64 2.24
CA LYS A 134 6.21 -16.51 2.93
C LYS A 134 5.65 -17.13 4.20
N ILE A 135 4.34 -17.31 4.26
CA ILE A 135 3.60 -17.83 5.41
C ILE A 135 3.44 -19.34 5.28
#